data_AF-A0AAD8WNP1-F1
#
_entry.id   AF-A0AAD8WNP1-F1
#
_cell.length_a   1.000
_cell.length_b   1.000
_cell.length_c   1.000
_cell.angle_alpha   90.00
_cell.angle_beta   90.00
_cell.angle_gamma   90.00
#
_symmetry.space_group_name_H-M   'P 1'
#
loop_
_entity.id
_entity.type
_entity.pdbx_description
1 polymer ?
#
loop_
_entity_poly.entity_id
_entity_poly.type
_entity_poly.pdbx_seq_one_letter_code
_entity_poly.pdbx_strand_id
1 'polypeptide(L)'
;MKRAQTAAFLLVALLAAAEAEARREKGGDKACDTGWECSGSRFCCNGTITDYFKAHHFEELFPRRNDSIAHATGFWSYQAFIAAAAQFEPRGFGTTGGKDTGIKEVAAFLGHVGARTSCGKIYPDPLAWGLCYNREMSPDQSYYCDDSNELYRCVEGVRYYGRGAIPVYCHPELLEQNATIAFEAAIWRWMTPVKRRQPSAHDVFVGNWKPTKRDTVSKRYPGFGATMNIMYGDGHHICGRGFTDEMNVIISHYIYYLDLMGVNHESGRSLDCADQVVFNPSTKSSGS
;
A
#
# COMPACT_ATOMS: atom_id res chain seq x y z
N MET A 1 9.88 34.13 -15.41
CA MET A 1 11.11 33.89 -14.63
C MET A 1 10.91 33.95 -13.11
N LYS A 2 10.17 34.92 -12.55
CA LYS A 2 9.97 35.03 -11.08
C LYS A 2 9.13 33.92 -10.41
N ARG A 3 8.12 33.36 -11.11
CA ARG A 3 7.22 32.29 -10.58
C ARG A 3 7.88 30.92 -10.41
N ALA A 4 8.81 30.56 -11.30
CA ALA A 4 9.51 29.27 -11.23
C ALA A 4 10.48 29.21 -10.04
N GLN A 5 11.13 30.34 -9.72
CA GLN A 5 11.98 30.46 -8.53
C GLN A 5 11.15 30.34 -7.25
N THR A 6 9.96 30.96 -7.18
CA THR A 6 9.11 30.89 -5.97
C THR A 6 8.60 29.48 -5.70
N ALA A 7 8.25 28.72 -6.75
CA ALA A 7 7.85 27.31 -6.62
C ALA A 7 9.00 26.40 -6.16
N ALA A 8 10.21 26.60 -6.67
CA ALA A 8 11.40 25.87 -6.23
C ALA A 8 11.74 26.17 -4.75
N PHE A 9 11.62 27.43 -4.32
CA PHE A 9 11.81 27.83 -2.92
C PHE A 9 10.75 27.23 -1.99
N LEU A 10 9.49 27.14 -2.43
CA LEU A 10 8.42 26.47 -1.68
C LEU A 10 8.63 24.95 -1.58
N LEU A 11 9.15 24.31 -2.64
CA LEU A 11 9.48 22.88 -2.64
C LEU A 11 10.64 22.56 -1.71
N VAL A 12 11.70 23.37 -1.73
CA VAL A 12 12.84 23.25 -0.80
C VAL A 12 12.38 23.54 0.63
N ALA A 13 11.47 24.49 0.84
CA ALA A 13 10.91 24.78 2.16
C ALA A 13 10.00 23.65 2.67
N LEU A 14 9.24 22.98 1.80
CA LEU A 14 8.40 21.83 2.15
C LEU A 14 9.23 20.57 2.43
N LEU A 15 10.29 20.32 1.66
CA LEU A 15 11.26 19.25 1.93
C LEU A 15 12.01 19.52 3.24
N ALA A 16 12.46 20.75 3.46
CA ALA A 16 13.08 21.16 4.72
C ALA A 16 12.10 21.11 5.90
N ALA A 17 10.81 21.41 5.68
CA ALA A 17 9.77 21.30 6.70
C ALA A 17 9.44 19.83 7.02
N ALA A 18 9.41 18.94 6.01
CA ALA A 18 9.27 17.50 6.21
C ALA A 18 10.48 16.91 6.95
N GLU A 19 11.70 17.36 6.62
CA GLU A 19 12.91 17.02 7.37
C GLU A 19 12.91 17.62 8.79
N ALA A 20 12.36 18.83 8.97
CA ALA A 20 12.26 19.49 10.27
C ALA A 20 11.16 18.88 11.15
N GLU A 21 10.03 18.44 10.59
CA GLU A 21 9.00 17.66 11.28
C GLU A 21 9.52 16.26 11.64
N ALA A 22 10.26 15.61 10.74
CA ALA A 22 10.98 14.37 11.05
C ALA A 22 12.03 14.57 12.17
N ARG A 23 12.63 15.75 12.29
CA ARG A 23 13.53 16.13 13.40
C ARG A 23 12.80 16.64 14.64
N ARG A 24 11.50 16.97 14.58
CA ARG A 24 10.71 17.51 15.70
C ARG A 24 10.05 16.43 16.55
N GLU A 25 10.08 15.16 16.15
CA GLU A 25 9.94 14.02 17.06
C GLU A 25 11.17 13.88 17.99
N LYS A 26 11.55 14.97 18.67
CA LYS A 26 12.45 14.90 19.82
C LYS A 26 11.61 14.63 21.06
N GLY A 27 11.32 13.35 21.27
CA GLY A 27 10.65 12.82 22.46
C GLY A 27 9.87 11.52 22.25
N GLY A 28 9.91 10.90 21.06
CA GLY A 28 9.16 9.69 20.76
C GLY A 28 9.97 8.41 21.00
N ASP A 29 9.30 7.38 21.52
CA ASP A 29 9.80 6.00 21.64
C ASP A 29 10.57 5.58 20.37
N LYS A 30 11.62 4.78 20.52
CA LYS A 30 12.40 4.32 19.37
C LYS A 30 11.48 3.59 18.39
N ALA A 31 11.63 3.85 17.09
CA ALA A 31 10.77 3.21 16.08
C ALA A 31 10.90 1.67 16.14
N CYS A 32 12.13 1.15 16.29
CA CYS A 32 12.39 -0.27 16.48
C CYS A 32 13.59 -0.55 17.39
N ASP A 33 13.51 -1.65 18.14
CA ASP A 33 14.65 -2.26 18.85
C ASP A 33 14.77 -3.76 18.49
N THR A 34 15.98 -4.28 18.63
CA THR A 34 16.33 -5.70 18.41
C THR A 34 16.32 -6.46 19.73
N GLY A 35 15.91 -7.74 19.73
CA GLY A 35 15.94 -8.61 20.90
C GLY A 35 14.54 -9.10 21.32
N TRP A 36 14.48 -9.99 22.30
CA TRP A 36 13.21 -10.63 22.74
C TRP A 36 12.36 -9.75 23.67
N GLU A 37 12.97 -8.79 24.38
CA GLU A 37 12.27 -7.91 25.33
C GLU A 37 11.72 -6.63 24.70
N CYS A 38 12.23 -6.20 23.52
CA CYS A 38 11.83 -4.98 22.78
C CYS A 38 11.35 -3.81 23.66
N SER A 39 12.04 -3.55 24.77
CA SER A 39 11.53 -2.69 25.84
C SER A 39 11.86 -1.24 25.53
N GLY A 40 10.92 -0.55 24.87
CA GLY A 40 11.03 0.90 24.58
C GLY A 40 10.80 1.30 23.12
N SER A 41 10.39 0.37 22.25
CA SER A 41 10.08 0.65 20.85
C SER A 41 8.68 0.20 20.42
N ARG A 42 8.10 0.90 19.44
CA ARG A 42 6.80 0.53 18.88
C ARG A 42 6.84 -0.79 18.10
N PHE A 43 7.97 -1.12 17.47
CA PHE A 43 8.13 -2.34 16.65
C PHE A 43 9.31 -3.19 17.13
N CYS A 44 9.13 -4.51 17.17
CA CYS A 44 10.21 -5.47 17.34
C CYS A 44 10.78 -5.84 15.97
N CYS A 45 11.98 -5.38 15.61
CA CYS A 45 12.59 -5.66 14.31
C CYS A 45 13.79 -6.58 14.48
N ASN A 46 13.61 -7.89 14.31
CA ASN A 46 14.69 -8.86 14.38
C ASN A 46 14.91 -9.48 12.98
N GLY A 47 15.73 -8.82 12.16
CA GLY A 47 16.00 -9.18 10.76
C GLY A 47 15.50 -8.15 9.75
N THR A 48 15.78 -8.42 8.48
CA THR A 48 15.39 -7.61 7.31
C THR A 48 14.52 -8.44 6.37
N ILE A 49 13.80 -7.79 5.46
CA ILE A 49 13.04 -8.48 4.42
C ILE A 49 13.98 -9.34 3.57
N THR A 50 15.21 -8.88 3.35
CA THR A 50 16.20 -9.63 2.58
C THR A 50 16.60 -10.96 3.22
N ASP A 51 16.35 -11.19 4.51
CA ASP A 51 16.68 -12.47 5.16
C ASP A 51 15.77 -13.61 4.71
N TYR A 52 14.52 -13.31 4.36
CA TYR A 52 13.52 -14.32 3.96
C TYR A 52 12.97 -14.13 2.54
N PHE A 53 13.02 -12.92 1.98
CA PHE A 53 12.52 -12.60 0.65
C PHE A 53 13.67 -12.30 -0.31
N LYS A 54 14.02 -13.30 -1.12
CA LYS A 54 15.13 -13.26 -2.08
C LYS A 54 14.62 -12.96 -3.49
N ALA A 55 15.55 -12.66 -4.39
CA ALA A 55 15.23 -12.38 -5.79
C ALA A 55 14.40 -13.50 -6.45
N HIS A 56 14.71 -14.78 -6.20
CA HIS A 56 13.94 -15.90 -6.79
C HIS A 56 12.46 -15.88 -6.36
N HIS A 57 12.15 -15.60 -5.09
CA HIS A 57 10.77 -15.43 -4.65
C HIS A 57 10.09 -14.30 -5.43
N PHE A 58 10.74 -13.15 -5.62
CA PHE A 58 10.17 -12.05 -6.41
C PHE A 58 9.89 -12.45 -7.87
N GLU A 59 10.78 -13.22 -8.49
CA GLU A 59 10.57 -13.74 -9.85
C GLU A 59 9.42 -14.76 -9.90
N GLU A 60 9.27 -15.61 -8.87
CA GLU A 60 8.18 -16.60 -8.76
C GLU A 60 6.81 -15.94 -8.52
N LEU A 61 6.75 -14.85 -7.74
CA LEU A 61 5.52 -14.09 -7.52
C LEU A 61 5.06 -13.34 -8.78
N PHE A 62 5.99 -12.90 -9.63
CA PHE A 62 5.72 -12.07 -10.80
C PHE A 62 6.35 -12.62 -12.09
N PRO A 63 6.01 -13.86 -12.49
CA PRO A 63 6.70 -14.57 -13.57
C PRO A 63 6.40 -13.99 -14.95
N ARG A 64 5.26 -13.29 -15.13
CA ARG A 64 4.85 -12.71 -16.42
C ARG A 64 5.08 -11.20 -16.54
N ARG A 65 5.62 -10.53 -15.51
CA ARG A 65 5.78 -9.05 -15.52
C ARG A 65 6.67 -8.53 -16.65
N ASN A 66 7.62 -9.36 -17.10
CA ASN A 66 8.59 -9.04 -18.15
C ASN A 66 8.29 -9.77 -19.47
N ASP A 67 7.09 -10.36 -19.61
CA ASP A 67 6.66 -10.88 -20.90
C ASP A 67 6.60 -9.73 -21.92
N SER A 68 6.77 -10.05 -23.21
CA SER A 68 6.77 -9.05 -24.29
C SER A 68 5.41 -8.37 -24.49
N ILE A 69 4.34 -9.00 -24.00
CA ILE A 69 2.98 -8.47 -24.03
C ILE A 69 2.62 -7.68 -22.76
N ALA A 70 3.52 -7.62 -21.76
CA ALA A 70 3.31 -6.79 -20.59
C ALA A 70 3.51 -5.30 -20.92
N HIS A 71 2.88 -4.43 -20.14
CA HIS A 71 2.90 -2.99 -20.39
C HIS A 71 4.00 -2.24 -19.62
N ALA A 72 4.71 -2.94 -18.73
CA ALA A 72 5.78 -2.41 -17.89
C ALA A 72 7.05 -3.30 -17.93
N THR A 73 7.31 -3.95 -19.07
CA THR A 73 8.47 -4.84 -19.25
C THR A 73 9.78 -4.15 -18.90
N GLY A 74 10.56 -4.75 -17.99
CA GLY A 74 11.85 -4.25 -17.54
C GLY A 74 11.79 -3.11 -16.53
N PHE A 75 10.60 -2.62 -16.18
CA PHE A 75 10.44 -1.52 -15.21
C PHE A 75 10.62 -2.02 -13.77
N TRP A 76 9.95 -3.12 -13.42
CA TRP A 76 9.90 -3.64 -12.05
C TRP A 76 11.05 -4.61 -11.73
N SER A 77 11.80 -4.32 -10.66
CA SER A 77 12.90 -5.17 -10.21
C SER A 77 12.86 -5.44 -8.71
N TYR A 78 13.43 -6.58 -8.31
CA TYR A 78 13.62 -6.94 -6.91
C TYR A 78 14.48 -5.89 -6.17
N GLN A 79 15.52 -5.38 -6.83
CA GLN A 79 16.40 -4.36 -6.28
C GLN A 79 15.64 -3.07 -5.98
N ALA A 80 14.72 -2.66 -6.86
CA ALA A 80 13.87 -1.50 -6.63
C ALA A 80 12.95 -1.70 -5.41
N PHE A 81 12.36 -2.89 -5.27
CA PHE A 81 11.52 -3.22 -4.11
C PHE A 81 12.32 -3.21 -2.80
N ILE A 82 13.47 -3.88 -2.75
CA ILE A 82 14.30 -3.93 -1.53
C ILE A 82 14.86 -2.54 -1.16
N ALA A 83 15.30 -1.76 -2.15
CA ALA A 83 15.77 -0.39 -1.91
C ALA A 83 14.68 0.49 -1.29
N ALA A 84 13.44 0.36 -1.79
CA ALA A 84 12.29 1.05 -1.23
C ALA A 84 11.97 0.53 0.19
N ALA A 85 11.91 -0.78 0.37
CA ALA A 85 11.55 -1.41 1.63
C ALA A 85 12.52 -1.08 2.77
N ALA A 86 13.82 -1.00 2.47
CA ALA A 86 14.86 -0.63 3.44
C ALA A 86 14.60 0.73 4.12
N GLN A 87 13.89 1.66 3.48
CA GLN A 87 13.52 2.95 4.09
C GLN A 87 12.43 2.80 5.17
N PHE A 88 11.65 1.72 5.14
CA PHE A 88 10.51 1.47 6.01
C PHE A 88 10.70 0.29 6.97
N GLU A 89 11.71 -0.57 6.76
CA GLU A 89 12.09 -1.65 7.70
C GLU A 89 12.35 -1.14 9.14
N PRO A 90 13.03 0.00 9.37
CA PRO A 90 13.18 0.56 10.72
C PRO A 90 11.86 1.02 11.37
N ARG A 91 10.81 1.15 10.56
CA ARG A 91 9.44 1.48 10.98
C ARG A 91 8.53 0.25 11.04
N GLY A 92 9.09 -0.95 10.91
CA GLY A 92 8.36 -2.21 11.12
C GLY A 92 7.90 -2.92 9.86
N PHE A 93 8.02 -2.34 8.66
CA PHE A 93 7.56 -2.98 7.42
C PHE A 93 8.31 -4.30 7.15
N GLY A 94 7.59 -5.43 7.16
CA GLY A 94 8.17 -6.76 6.96
C GLY A 94 9.06 -7.25 8.11
N THR A 95 9.24 -6.46 9.15
CA THR A 95 10.15 -6.76 10.27
C THR A 95 9.41 -6.93 11.61
N THR A 96 8.14 -6.54 11.67
CA THR A 96 7.31 -6.63 12.89
C THR A 96 6.74 -8.03 13.11
N GLY A 97 6.77 -8.51 14.36
CA GLY A 97 6.08 -9.74 14.75
C GLY A 97 6.80 -11.03 14.35
N GLY A 98 8.09 -10.96 14.03
CA GLY A 98 8.93 -12.10 13.67
C GLY A 98 8.80 -12.53 12.21
N LYS A 99 9.62 -13.52 11.81
CA LYS A 99 9.78 -13.95 10.41
C LYS A 99 8.46 -14.32 9.73
N ASP A 100 7.62 -15.12 10.38
CA ASP A 100 6.36 -15.59 9.79
C ASP A 100 5.37 -14.44 9.56
N THR A 101 5.28 -13.49 10.50
CA THR A 101 4.46 -12.29 10.34
C THR A 101 5.02 -11.39 9.24
N GLY A 102 6.35 -11.23 9.17
CA GLY A 102 7.01 -10.47 8.10
C GLY A 102 6.78 -11.05 6.71
N ILE A 103 6.85 -12.38 6.55
CA ILE A 103 6.52 -13.06 5.29
C ILE A 103 5.06 -12.80 4.91
N LYS A 104 4.13 -12.99 5.86
CA LYS A 104 2.70 -12.74 5.64
C LYS A 104 2.43 -11.29 5.26
N GLU A 105 3.12 -10.34 5.89
CA GLU A 105 2.94 -8.91 5.59
C GLU A 105 3.44 -8.57 4.18
N VAL A 106 4.63 -9.04 3.81
CA VAL A 106 5.16 -8.85 2.46
C VAL A 106 4.25 -9.52 1.43
N ALA A 107 3.71 -10.71 1.71
CA ALA A 107 2.72 -11.38 0.88
C ALA A 107 1.44 -10.56 0.72
N ALA A 108 0.93 -10.00 1.80
CA ALA A 108 -0.27 -9.17 1.77
C ALA A 108 -0.03 -7.90 0.95
N PHE A 109 1.05 -7.18 1.24
CA PHE A 109 1.43 -5.98 0.50
C PHE A 109 1.58 -6.27 -1.00
N LEU A 110 2.38 -7.29 -1.35
CA LEU A 110 2.58 -7.67 -2.74
C LEU A 110 1.30 -8.21 -3.38
N GLY A 111 0.40 -8.85 -2.63
CA GLY A 111 -0.91 -9.30 -3.12
C GLY A 111 -1.80 -8.14 -3.54
N HIS A 112 -1.82 -7.05 -2.77
CA HIS A 112 -2.45 -5.79 -3.17
C HIS A 112 -1.81 -5.22 -4.44
N VAL A 113 -0.48 -5.19 -4.49
CA VAL A 113 0.27 -4.68 -5.65
C VAL A 113 -0.04 -5.47 -6.91
N GLY A 114 0.10 -6.80 -6.83
CA GLY A 114 -0.15 -7.73 -7.93
C GLY A 114 -1.56 -7.55 -8.46
N ALA A 115 -2.58 -7.58 -7.59
CA ALA A 115 -3.96 -7.41 -7.98
C ALA A 115 -4.26 -6.07 -8.68
N ARG A 116 -3.67 -4.96 -8.22
CA ARG A 116 -3.91 -3.62 -8.79
C ARG A 116 -3.16 -3.35 -10.08
N THR A 117 -2.10 -4.10 -10.34
CA THR A 117 -1.24 -3.94 -11.54
C THR A 117 -1.38 -5.12 -12.51
N SER A 118 -2.33 -6.02 -12.27
CA SER A 118 -2.45 -7.28 -13.01
C SER A 118 -3.10 -7.11 -14.39
N CYS A 119 -2.54 -7.80 -15.39
CA CYS A 119 -3.19 -8.06 -16.68
C CYS A 119 -4.06 -9.32 -16.69
N GLY A 120 -4.25 -9.98 -15.55
CA GLY A 120 -4.88 -11.28 -15.43
C GLY A 120 -6.34 -11.36 -15.87
N LYS A 121 -7.03 -10.21 -16.01
CA LYS A 121 -8.37 -10.18 -16.63
C LYS A 121 -8.35 -10.51 -18.13
N ILE A 122 -7.21 -10.34 -18.79
CA ILE A 122 -7.03 -10.47 -20.24
C ILE A 122 -6.39 -11.81 -20.61
N TYR A 123 -5.56 -12.36 -19.73
CA TYR A 123 -4.71 -13.51 -20.02
C TYR A 123 -4.99 -14.72 -19.11
N PRO A 124 -4.64 -15.96 -19.55
CA PRO A 124 -4.65 -17.14 -18.70
C PRO A 124 -3.72 -16.98 -17.48
N ASP A 125 -3.98 -17.75 -16.43
CA ASP A 125 -3.23 -17.71 -15.16
C ASP A 125 -3.25 -16.33 -14.50
N PRO A 126 -4.43 -15.80 -14.11
CA PRO A 126 -4.61 -14.39 -13.74
C PRO A 126 -3.69 -13.89 -12.62
N LEU A 127 -3.25 -14.78 -11.73
CA LEU A 127 -2.40 -14.46 -10.58
C LEU A 127 -0.91 -14.32 -10.94
N ALA A 128 -0.50 -14.80 -12.12
CA ALA A 128 0.86 -14.72 -12.63
C ALA A 128 1.20 -13.35 -13.25
N TRP A 129 0.18 -12.53 -13.50
CA TRP A 129 0.27 -11.27 -14.27
C TRP A 129 0.40 -10.01 -13.41
N GLY A 130 0.68 -10.14 -12.10
CA GLY A 130 1.00 -8.98 -11.27
C GLY A 130 2.18 -8.17 -11.83
N LEU A 131 2.20 -6.86 -11.57
CA LEU A 131 3.19 -5.91 -12.10
C LEU A 131 3.21 -5.77 -13.63
N CYS A 132 2.14 -6.17 -14.31
CA CYS A 132 2.03 -6.00 -15.76
C CYS A 132 1.87 -4.53 -16.19
N TYR A 133 1.22 -3.70 -15.37
CA TYR A 133 1.09 -2.26 -15.57
C TYR A 133 1.94 -1.46 -14.57
N ASN A 134 2.46 -0.31 -14.99
CA ASN A 134 2.99 0.74 -14.10
C ASN A 134 2.13 2.03 -14.11
N ARG A 135 1.10 2.04 -14.96
CA ARG A 135 0.12 3.12 -15.09
C ARG A 135 -1.24 2.58 -15.54
N GLU A 136 -2.29 3.28 -15.17
CA GLU A 136 -3.65 3.02 -15.63
C GLU A 136 -3.83 3.38 -17.11
N MET A 137 -4.41 2.48 -17.90
CA MET A 137 -4.50 2.62 -19.37
C MET A 137 -5.70 3.44 -19.85
N SER A 138 -6.77 3.57 -19.05
CA SER A 138 -8.01 4.26 -19.46
C SER A 138 -8.59 5.16 -18.35
N PRO A 139 -8.01 6.34 -18.11
CA PRO A 139 -8.54 7.23 -17.09
C PRO A 139 -9.55 8.22 -17.64
N ASP A 140 -10.76 8.18 -17.11
CA ASP A 140 -11.64 9.34 -17.14
C ASP A 140 -11.06 10.41 -16.18
N GLN A 141 -10.67 11.57 -16.71
CA GLN A 141 -10.06 12.62 -15.89
C GLN A 141 -11.00 13.17 -14.80
N SER A 142 -12.32 13.07 -15.02
CA SER A 142 -13.32 13.54 -14.06
C SER A 142 -13.29 12.77 -12.73
N TYR A 143 -12.68 11.59 -12.70
CA TYR A 143 -12.60 10.75 -11.51
C TYR A 143 -11.46 11.12 -10.55
N TYR A 144 -10.40 11.75 -11.07
CA TYR A 144 -9.14 11.93 -10.35
C TYR A 144 -8.81 13.39 -10.02
N CYS A 145 -9.57 14.31 -10.59
CA CYS A 145 -9.42 15.73 -10.34
C CYS A 145 -10.65 16.27 -9.61
N ASP A 146 -10.46 16.68 -8.35
CA ASP A 146 -11.46 17.41 -7.60
C ASP A 146 -11.08 18.90 -7.56
N ASP A 147 -11.59 19.68 -8.51
CA ASP A 147 -11.37 21.12 -8.60
C ASP A 147 -11.88 21.90 -7.36
N SER A 148 -12.71 21.25 -6.53
CA SER A 148 -13.20 21.85 -5.28
C SER A 148 -12.20 21.74 -4.12
N ASN A 149 -11.12 20.97 -4.27
CA ASN A 149 -10.09 20.83 -3.24
C ASN A 149 -9.10 22.00 -3.29
N GLU A 150 -9.23 22.93 -2.35
CA GLU A 150 -8.36 24.12 -2.26
C GLU A 150 -6.90 23.81 -1.92
N LEU A 151 -6.63 22.65 -1.28
CA LEU A 151 -5.29 22.25 -0.88
C LEU A 151 -4.52 21.55 -2.01
N TYR A 152 -5.23 20.79 -2.85
CA TYR A 152 -4.68 20.00 -3.94
C TYR A 152 -5.37 20.32 -5.27
N ARG A 153 -5.33 21.60 -5.67
CA ARG A 153 -5.94 22.04 -6.92
C ARG A 153 -5.27 21.35 -8.12
N CYS A 154 -6.10 20.89 -9.05
CA CYS A 154 -5.63 20.29 -10.29
C CYS A 154 -4.86 21.30 -11.14
N VAL A 155 -3.77 20.83 -11.73
CA VAL A 155 -2.96 21.62 -12.66
C VAL A 155 -3.43 21.31 -14.08
N GLU A 156 -3.74 22.36 -14.82
CA GLU A 156 -4.15 22.25 -16.22
C GLU A 156 -3.09 21.49 -17.05
N GLY A 157 -3.53 20.49 -17.81
CA GLY A 157 -2.66 19.62 -18.61
C GLY A 157 -2.05 18.43 -17.88
N VAL A 158 -2.17 18.34 -16.55
CA VAL A 158 -1.70 17.19 -15.76
C VAL A 158 -2.80 16.14 -15.63
N ARG A 159 -2.42 14.86 -15.77
CA ARG A 159 -3.35 13.73 -15.62
C ARG A 159 -3.04 12.95 -14.33
N TYR A 160 -4.06 12.80 -13.48
CA TYR A 160 -3.95 12.23 -12.12
C TYR A 160 -4.36 10.75 -12.01
N TYR A 161 -4.31 10.01 -13.11
CA TYR A 161 -4.68 8.60 -13.12
C TYR A 161 -3.76 7.72 -12.26
N GLY A 162 -4.24 6.54 -11.88
CA GLY A 162 -3.52 5.62 -11.01
C GLY A 162 -2.16 5.21 -11.58
N ARG A 163 -1.11 5.33 -10.78
CA ARG A 163 0.28 4.99 -11.14
C ARG A 163 0.97 4.24 -10.02
N GLY A 164 2.00 3.47 -10.37
CA GLY A 164 2.85 2.76 -9.42
C GLY A 164 2.26 1.42 -8.94
N ALA A 165 2.87 0.86 -7.90
CA ALA A 165 2.58 -0.49 -7.41
C ALA A 165 1.23 -0.57 -6.66
N ILE A 166 0.83 0.51 -6.00
CA ILE A 166 -0.53 0.74 -5.50
C ILE A 166 -0.91 2.12 -6.02
N PRO A 167 -2.12 2.34 -6.58
CA PRO A 167 -2.51 3.66 -7.08
C PRO A 167 -2.47 4.69 -5.94
N VAL A 168 -1.44 5.54 -5.95
CA VAL A 168 -1.29 6.68 -5.03
C VAL A 168 -1.43 7.95 -5.85
N TYR A 169 -2.36 8.83 -5.46
CA TYR A 169 -2.75 10.01 -6.23
C TYR A 169 -1.89 11.27 -5.97
N CYS A 170 -0.72 11.13 -5.35
CA CYS A 170 0.13 12.27 -5.00
C CYS A 170 1.42 12.25 -5.84
N HIS A 171 1.64 13.30 -6.65
CA HIS A 171 2.79 13.52 -7.55
C HIS A 171 3.00 12.44 -8.64
N PRO A 172 2.16 12.43 -9.69
CA PRO A 172 2.02 11.30 -10.62
C PRO A 172 3.22 11.06 -11.56
N GLU A 173 4.02 12.08 -11.91
CA GLU A 173 5.02 11.93 -12.98
C GLU A 173 6.24 11.07 -12.61
N LEU A 174 6.65 11.06 -11.33
CA LEU A 174 7.84 10.32 -10.88
C LEU A 174 7.59 8.81 -10.69
N LEU A 175 6.33 8.42 -10.45
CA LEU A 175 5.93 7.03 -10.19
C LEU A 175 6.02 6.14 -11.44
N GLU A 176 6.04 6.74 -12.64
CA GLU A 176 6.18 6.00 -13.91
C GLU A 176 7.64 5.89 -14.39
N GLN A 177 8.56 6.65 -13.79
CA GLN A 177 9.94 6.75 -14.27
C GLN A 177 10.92 5.97 -13.39
N ASN A 178 10.58 5.75 -12.11
CA ASN A 178 11.46 5.09 -11.17
C ASN A 178 10.68 4.07 -10.33
N ALA A 179 10.97 2.78 -10.55
CA ALA A 179 10.33 1.69 -9.83
C ALA A 179 10.58 1.74 -8.31
N THR A 180 11.74 2.25 -7.86
CA THR A 180 12.03 2.42 -6.42
C THR A 180 11.05 3.42 -5.82
N ILE A 181 10.89 4.59 -6.44
CA ILE A 181 9.94 5.62 -5.96
C ILE A 181 8.49 5.08 -6.00
N ALA A 182 8.15 4.31 -7.04
CA ALA A 182 6.84 3.67 -7.15
C ALA A 182 6.56 2.68 -6.01
N PHE A 183 7.55 1.89 -5.60
CA PHE A 183 7.45 1.03 -4.41
C PHE A 183 7.46 1.84 -3.12
N GLU A 184 8.28 2.87 -2.98
CA GLU A 184 8.31 3.73 -1.80
C GLU A 184 6.96 4.39 -1.55
N ALA A 185 6.30 4.90 -2.58
CA ALA A 185 4.96 5.49 -2.47
C ALA A 185 3.92 4.44 -2.03
N ALA A 186 3.99 3.22 -2.56
CA ALA A 186 3.10 2.13 -2.18
C ALA A 186 3.32 1.69 -0.73
N ILE A 187 4.59 1.53 -0.30
CA ILE A 187 4.93 1.17 1.08
C ILE A 187 4.56 2.30 2.03
N TRP A 188 4.80 3.56 1.65
CA TRP A 188 4.35 4.71 2.42
C TRP A 188 2.83 4.69 2.62
N ARG A 189 2.05 4.38 1.58
CA ARG A 189 0.59 4.25 1.69
C ARG A 189 0.16 3.10 2.60
N TRP A 190 0.91 2.01 2.62
CA TRP A 190 0.70 0.86 3.51
C TRP A 190 1.00 1.20 4.99
N MET A 191 2.08 1.94 5.22
CA MET A 191 2.57 2.31 6.56
C MET A 191 1.86 3.54 7.16
N THR A 192 1.24 4.38 6.35
CA THR A 192 0.71 5.69 6.79
C THR A 192 -0.81 5.67 6.93
N PRO A 193 -1.35 6.02 8.12
CA PRO A 193 -2.79 6.20 8.28
C PRO A 193 -3.33 7.39 7.47
N VAL A 194 -4.48 7.22 6.82
CA VAL A 194 -5.12 8.30 6.04
C VAL A 194 -5.66 9.40 6.94
N LYS A 195 -6.15 9.05 8.13
CA LYS A 195 -6.72 9.99 9.12
C LYS A 195 -6.18 9.70 10.50
N ARG A 196 -6.08 10.74 11.34
CA ARG A 196 -5.52 10.70 12.72
C ARG A 196 -6.13 9.62 13.64
N ARG A 197 -7.33 9.10 13.34
CA ARG A 197 -8.04 8.08 14.14
C ARG A 197 -8.19 6.73 13.44
N GLN A 198 -7.60 6.58 12.26
CA GLN A 198 -7.57 5.31 11.53
C GLN A 198 -6.23 4.63 11.75
N PRO A 199 -6.18 3.30 11.74
CA PRO A 199 -4.92 2.58 11.70
C PRO A 199 -4.32 2.61 10.27
N SER A 200 -3.02 2.32 10.17
CA SER A 200 -2.39 1.99 8.88
C SER A 200 -2.73 0.56 8.46
N ALA A 201 -2.52 0.22 7.19
CA ALA A 201 -2.68 -1.17 6.74
C ALA A 201 -1.66 -2.08 7.45
N HIS A 202 -0.44 -1.60 7.63
CA HIS A 202 0.59 -2.23 8.46
C HIS A 202 0.08 -2.57 9.86
N ASP A 203 -0.38 -1.57 10.63
CA ASP A 203 -0.81 -1.76 12.03
C ASP A 203 -1.96 -2.77 12.17
N VAL A 204 -2.89 -2.78 11.23
CA VAL A 204 -4.00 -3.74 11.20
C VAL A 204 -3.52 -5.14 10.86
N PHE A 205 -2.59 -5.27 9.92
CA PHE A 205 -2.10 -6.56 9.48
C PHE A 205 -1.22 -7.22 10.54
N VAL A 206 -0.27 -6.48 11.13
CA VAL A 206 0.65 -7.03 12.15
C VAL A 206 0.02 -7.14 13.54
N GLY A 207 -1.21 -6.62 13.72
CA GLY A 207 -1.98 -6.79 14.96
C GLY A 207 -1.74 -5.72 16.03
N ASN A 208 -1.08 -4.61 15.68
CA ASN A 208 -0.88 -3.47 16.59
C ASN A 208 -2.16 -2.67 16.82
N TRP A 209 -3.09 -2.71 15.86
CA TRP A 209 -4.37 -2.04 15.99
C TRP A 209 -5.36 -2.84 16.85
N LYS A 210 -5.87 -2.20 17.90
CA LYS A 210 -6.96 -2.73 18.73
C LYS A 210 -8.30 -2.12 18.27
N PRO A 211 -9.25 -2.92 17.74
CA PRO A 211 -10.55 -2.41 17.33
C PRO A 211 -11.29 -1.72 18.48
N THR A 212 -11.88 -0.56 18.20
CA THR A 212 -12.77 0.12 19.14
C THR A 212 -14.16 -0.52 19.12
N LYS A 213 -15.02 -0.16 20.08
CA LYS A 213 -16.44 -0.57 20.06
C LYS A 213 -17.13 -0.22 18.72
N ARG A 214 -16.78 0.92 18.12
CA ARG A 214 -17.33 1.33 16.81
C ARG A 214 -16.87 0.38 15.71
N ASP A 215 -15.63 -0.08 15.77
CA ASP A 215 -15.07 -1.01 14.79
C ASP A 215 -15.74 -2.38 14.90
N THR A 216 -15.91 -2.90 16.11
CA THR A 216 -16.61 -4.18 16.34
C THR A 216 -18.05 -4.15 15.84
N VAL A 217 -18.81 -3.09 16.13
CA VAL A 217 -20.18 -2.90 15.59
C VAL A 217 -20.17 -2.76 14.07
N SER A 218 -19.11 -2.17 13.51
CA SER A 218 -18.88 -2.05 12.07
C SER A 218 -18.32 -3.33 11.42
N LYS A 219 -18.23 -4.43 12.19
CA LYS A 219 -17.63 -5.71 11.80
C LYS A 219 -16.18 -5.60 11.30
N ARG A 220 -15.44 -4.57 11.71
CA ARG A 220 -14.04 -4.37 11.34
C ARG A 220 -13.14 -5.12 12.32
N TYR A 221 -12.45 -6.13 11.83
CA TYR A 221 -11.54 -6.98 12.61
C TYR A 221 -10.13 -6.97 12.01
N PRO A 222 -9.07 -7.19 12.82
CA PRO A 222 -7.71 -7.26 12.32
C PRO A 222 -7.53 -8.40 11.32
N GLY A 223 -6.87 -8.11 10.19
CA GLY A 223 -6.67 -9.08 9.12
C GLY A 223 -6.58 -8.42 7.75
N PHE A 224 -6.45 -9.25 6.72
CA PHE A 224 -6.32 -8.83 5.32
C PHE A 224 -7.57 -8.12 4.79
N GLY A 225 -8.75 -8.48 5.29
CA GLY A 225 -9.99 -7.76 4.99
C GLY A 225 -9.94 -6.29 5.39
N ALA A 226 -9.41 -6.00 6.58
CA ALA A 226 -9.34 -4.63 7.06
C ALA A 226 -8.24 -3.82 6.34
N THR A 227 -7.18 -4.45 5.81
CA THR A 227 -6.22 -3.74 4.93
C THR A 227 -6.90 -3.30 3.64
N MET A 228 -7.71 -4.15 3.02
CA MET A 228 -8.58 -3.78 1.89
C MET A 228 -9.48 -2.58 2.20
N ASN A 229 -10.13 -2.58 3.37
CA ASN A 229 -10.99 -1.47 3.80
C ASN A 229 -10.20 -0.16 3.98
N ILE A 230 -8.99 -0.21 4.53
CA ILE A 230 -8.14 0.98 4.74
C ILE A 230 -7.58 1.51 3.41
N MET A 231 -7.17 0.61 2.53
CA MET A 231 -6.51 0.96 1.28
C MET A 231 -7.49 1.53 0.25
N TYR A 232 -8.73 1.03 0.25
CA TYR A 232 -9.73 1.33 -0.79
C TYR A 232 -11.04 1.92 -0.25
N GLY A 233 -11.16 2.17 1.06
CA GLY A 233 -12.38 2.72 1.66
C GLY A 233 -12.76 4.13 1.20
N ASP A 234 -11.81 4.89 0.67
CA ASP A 234 -12.03 6.21 0.06
C ASP A 234 -12.20 6.05 -1.47
N GLY A 235 -13.42 6.16 -1.97
CA GLY A 235 -13.72 6.27 -3.41
C GLY A 235 -13.79 4.96 -4.21
N HIS A 236 -13.25 3.85 -3.72
CA HIS A 236 -13.31 2.54 -4.37
C HIS A 236 -13.96 1.51 -3.43
N HIS A 237 -15.27 1.67 -3.22
CA HIS A 237 -16.10 0.89 -2.26
C HIS A 237 -16.14 -0.62 -2.59
N ILE A 238 -15.06 -1.34 -2.30
CA ILE A 238 -14.97 -2.80 -2.40
C ILE A 238 -15.56 -3.50 -1.16
N CYS A 239 -15.57 -2.84 0.00
CA CYS A 239 -16.02 -3.40 1.27
C CYS A 239 -17.46 -3.00 1.60
N GLY A 240 -18.14 -3.79 2.45
CA GLY A 240 -19.47 -3.47 2.97
C GLY A 240 -20.61 -3.63 1.97
N ARG A 241 -20.41 -4.44 0.92
CA ARG A 241 -21.37 -4.67 -0.18
C ARG A 241 -21.49 -6.15 -0.58
N GLY A 242 -21.09 -7.06 0.30
CA GLY A 242 -20.96 -8.48 -0.02
C GLY A 242 -19.66 -8.80 -0.78
N PHE A 243 -19.55 -10.04 -1.23
CA PHE A 243 -18.40 -10.49 -2.04
C PHE A 243 -18.42 -9.84 -3.42
N THR A 244 -17.28 -9.32 -3.86
CA THR A 244 -17.10 -8.76 -5.20
C THR A 244 -15.92 -9.42 -5.91
N ASP A 245 -15.93 -9.36 -7.24
CA ASP A 245 -14.84 -9.90 -8.06
C ASP A 245 -13.52 -9.20 -7.77
N GLU A 246 -13.53 -7.88 -7.56
CA GLU A 246 -12.32 -7.13 -7.19
C GLU A 246 -11.73 -7.61 -5.87
N MET A 247 -12.58 -7.87 -4.87
CA MET A 247 -12.15 -8.39 -3.58
C MET A 247 -11.55 -9.78 -3.73
N ASN A 248 -12.23 -10.66 -4.46
CA ASN A 248 -11.78 -12.03 -4.71
C ASN A 248 -10.45 -12.06 -5.47
N VAL A 249 -10.23 -11.14 -6.42
CA VAL A 249 -8.95 -11.02 -7.13
C VAL A 249 -7.82 -10.65 -6.15
N ILE A 250 -8.04 -9.69 -5.26
CA ILE A 250 -7.04 -9.27 -4.25
C ILE A 250 -6.74 -10.42 -3.27
N ILE A 251 -7.77 -11.10 -2.76
CA ILE A 251 -7.63 -12.27 -1.88
C ILE A 251 -6.87 -13.39 -2.58
N SER A 252 -7.19 -13.67 -3.85
CA SER A 252 -6.55 -14.75 -4.60
C SER A 252 -5.06 -14.52 -4.80
N HIS A 253 -4.64 -13.27 -5.10
CA HIS A 253 -3.22 -12.94 -5.19
C HIS A 253 -2.52 -13.13 -3.83
N TYR A 254 -3.14 -12.69 -2.74
CA TYR A 254 -2.56 -12.87 -1.41
C TYR A 254 -2.37 -14.34 -1.03
N ILE A 255 -3.40 -15.18 -1.23
CA ILE A 255 -3.32 -16.62 -0.94
C ILE A 255 -2.25 -17.28 -1.82
N TYR A 256 -2.25 -16.99 -3.12
CA TYR A 256 -1.27 -17.54 -4.05
C TYR A 256 0.17 -17.15 -3.68
N TYR A 257 0.39 -15.92 -3.22
CA TYR A 257 1.71 -15.45 -2.82
C TYR A 257 2.16 -16.04 -1.48
N LEU A 258 1.23 -16.30 -0.56
CA LEU A 258 1.50 -17.06 0.65
C LEU A 258 1.96 -18.49 0.33
N ASP A 259 1.26 -19.16 -0.58
CA ASP A 259 1.58 -20.53 -1.00
C ASP A 259 2.98 -20.59 -1.64
N LEU A 260 3.31 -19.64 -2.53
CA LEU A 260 4.64 -19.54 -3.14
C LEU A 260 5.74 -19.24 -2.12
N MET A 261 5.44 -18.48 -1.07
CA MET A 261 6.40 -18.21 0.02
C MET A 261 6.40 -19.28 1.13
N GLY A 262 5.64 -20.36 0.96
CA GLY A 262 5.64 -21.52 1.86
C GLY A 262 5.06 -21.24 3.24
N VAL A 263 4.12 -20.29 3.35
CA VAL A 263 3.47 -19.94 4.62
C VAL A 263 1.98 -20.15 4.53
N ASN A 264 1.40 -20.90 5.48
CA ASN A 264 -0.05 -21.13 5.51
C ASN A 264 -0.82 -19.83 5.78
N HIS A 265 -1.95 -19.68 5.08
CA HIS A 265 -2.98 -18.71 5.45
C HIS A 265 -3.59 -19.13 6.80
N GLU A 266 -3.53 -18.25 7.81
CA GLU A 266 -4.07 -18.57 9.12
C GLU A 266 -5.60 -18.74 9.08
N SER A 267 -6.08 -19.87 9.60
CA SER A 267 -7.49 -20.09 9.91
C SER A 267 -7.89 -19.24 11.13
N GLY A 268 -8.55 -18.10 10.88
CA GLY A 268 -9.14 -17.28 11.95
C GLY A 268 -9.03 -15.76 11.78
N ARG A 269 -8.19 -15.27 10.85
CA ARG A 269 -8.14 -13.84 10.50
C ARG A 269 -9.06 -13.57 9.31
N SER A 270 -9.81 -12.47 9.38
CA SER A 270 -10.74 -12.07 8.31
C SER A 270 -9.95 -11.76 7.04
N LEU A 271 -10.13 -12.59 6.02
CA LEU A 271 -9.51 -12.42 4.70
C LEU A 271 -10.28 -11.42 3.83
N ASP A 272 -11.59 -11.37 4.00
CA ASP A 272 -12.49 -10.52 3.21
C ASP A 272 -12.97 -9.29 3.99
N CYS A 273 -13.56 -8.35 3.26
CA CYS A 273 -14.23 -7.19 3.85
C CYS A 273 -15.68 -7.05 3.40
N ALA A 274 -16.33 -8.16 3.01
CA ALA A 274 -17.67 -8.18 2.44
C ALA A 274 -18.69 -7.50 3.36
N ASP A 275 -18.55 -7.77 4.65
CA ASP A 275 -19.44 -7.31 5.72
C ASP A 275 -18.93 -6.09 6.49
N GLN A 276 -17.72 -5.62 6.18
CA GLN A 276 -17.09 -4.54 6.93
C GLN A 276 -17.60 -3.17 6.48
N VAL A 277 -18.11 -2.37 7.42
CA VAL A 277 -18.48 -0.98 7.10
C VAL A 277 -17.21 -0.18 6.80
N VAL A 278 -17.23 0.55 5.68
CA VAL A 278 -16.09 1.38 5.24
C VAL A 278 -15.65 2.39 6.32
N PHE A 279 -14.35 2.62 6.44
CA PHE A 279 -13.81 3.59 7.42
C PHE A 279 -14.28 5.03 7.17
N ASN A 280 -14.50 5.40 5.91
CA ASN A 280 -14.88 6.73 5.44
C ASN A 280 -16.04 6.66 4.44
N PRO A 281 -17.28 6.38 4.90
CA PRO A 281 -18.41 6.39 3.98
C PRO A 281 -18.58 7.79 3.40
N SER A 282 -18.66 7.90 2.07
CA SER A 282 -19.09 9.12 1.41
C SER A 282 -20.48 9.45 1.92
N THR A 283 -20.62 10.60 2.59
CA THR A 283 -21.91 11.06 3.08
C THR A 283 -22.85 11.23 1.90
N LYS A 284 -23.86 10.36 1.76
CA LYS A 284 -25.07 10.77 1.05
C LYS A 284 -25.60 11.97 1.84
N SER A 285 -25.81 13.11 1.17
CA SER A 285 -26.66 14.15 1.76
C SER A 285 -27.96 13.46 2.14
N SER A 286 -28.28 13.45 3.43
CA SER A 286 -29.60 13.07 3.89
C SER A 286 -30.58 14.05 3.26
N GLY A 287 -31.19 13.64 2.15
CA GLY A 287 -32.31 14.32 1.55
C GLY A 287 -33.39 14.41 2.62
N SER A 288 -33.69 15.65 3.01
CA SER A 288 -34.87 16.02 3.77
C SER A 288 -36.09 15.95 2.86
#